data_AF-A0A2W4I1J4-F1
#
_entry.id   AF-A0A2W4I1J4-F1
#
_cell.length_a   1.000
_cell.length_b   1.000
_cell.length_c   1.000
_cell.angle_alpha   90.00
_cell.angle_beta   90.00
_cell.angle_gamma   90.00
#
_symmetry.space_group_name_H-M   'P 1'
#
loop_
_entity.id
_entity.type
_entity.pdbx_description
1 polymer ?
#
loop_
_entity_poly.entity_id
_entity_poly.type
_entity_poly.pdbx_seq_one_letter_code
_entity_poly.pdbx_strand_id
1 'polypeptide(L)'
;MINSVASLNTFAAPKYKQLRPESGIAREQSMPDGTTINTDAEGEIVFVEYASGIKVKRNPGFTMVSMQDGSYMVGAPSFSWLRID
;
A
#
# COMPACT_ATOMS: atom_id res chain seq x y z
N MET A 1 31.07 -17.20 -37.02
CA MET A 1 29.62 -17.11 -36.73
C MET A 1 29.48 -16.85 -35.23
N ILE A 2 28.81 -15.76 -34.85
CA ILE A 2 28.56 -15.35 -33.45
C ILE A 2 27.13 -15.77 -33.10
N ASN A 3 26.90 -16.24 -31.87
CA ASN A 3 25.71 -15.98 -31.03
C ASN A 3 25.92 -16.72 -29.69
N SER A 4 26.55 -16.08 -28.71
CA SER A 4 25.91 -15.25 -27.66
C SER A 4 24.84 -16.03 -26.88
N VAL A 5 25.28 -16.69 -25.81
CA VAL A 5 24.41 -17.21 -24.74
C VAL A 5 23.85 -16.02 -23.97
N ALA A 6 22.54 -15.84 -24.06
CA ALA A 6 21.82 -14.83 -23.28
C ALA A 6 21.92 -15.17 -21.79
N SER A 7 22.54 -14.27 -21.03
CA SER A 7 22.52 -14.28 -19.57
C SER A 7 21.07 -14.21 -19.09
N LEU A 8 20.63 -15.23 -18.37
CA LEU A 8 19.40 -15.21 -17.58
C LEU A 8 19.56 -14.13 -16.50
N ASN A 9 18.98 -12.95 -16.73
CA ASN A 9 18.81 -11.96 -15.68
C ASN A 9 17.80 -12.51 -14.66
N THR A 10 18.33 -13.09 -13.59
CA THR A 10 17.56 -13.44 -12.39
C THR A 10 17.03 -12.14 -11.78
N PHE A 11 15.79 -11.77 -12.10
CA PHE A 11 15.09 -10.71 -11.39
C PHE A 11 14.93 -11.16 -9.93
N ALA A 12 15.65 -10.50 -9.01
CA ALA A 12 15.49 -10.72 -7.60
C ALA A 12 14.03 -10.43 -7.21
N ALA A 13 13.35 -11.40 -6.59
CA ALA A 13 12.01 -11.19 -6.08
C ALA A 13 12.03 -10.01 -5.09
N PRO A 14 11.04 -9.08 -5.15
CA PRO A 14 10.97 -7.98 -4.22
C PRO A 14 10.92 -8.53 -2.79
N LYS A 15 11.90 -8.16 -1.96
CA LYS A 15 11.90 -8.49 -0.54
C LYS A 15 10.79 -7.68 0.13
N TYR A 16 9.62 -8.29 0.29
CA TYR A 16 8.55 -7.70 1.08
C TYR A 16 9.01 -7.59 2.54
N LYS A 17 9.28 -6.37 3.00
CA LYS A 17 9.55 -6.10 4.42
C LYS A 17 8.22 -6.18 5.15
N GLN A 18 7.97 -7.29 5.86
CA GLN A 18 6.83 -7.39 6.75
C GLN A 18 7.01 -6.37 7.87
N LEU A 19 6.13 -5.36 7.91
CA LEU A 19 6.09 -4.40 9.00
C LEU A 19 5.58 -5.13 10.23
N ARG A 20 6.47 -5.34 11.21
CA ARG A 20 6.07 -5.78 12.55
C ARG A 20 6.41 -4.63 13.49
N PRO A 21 5.43 -3.94 14.09
CA PRO A 21 5.74 -2.96 15.11
C PRO A 21 6.33 -3.65 16.34
N GLU A 22 7.23 -2.93 16.99
CA GLU A 22 7.55 -3.20 18.39
C GLU A 22 6.31 -2.77 19.18
N SER A 23 5.75 -3.71 19.95
CA SER A 23 4.42 -3.64 20.60
C SER A 23 3.96 -2.25 21.05
N GLY A 24 2.75 -1.86 20.63
CA GLY A 24 1.93 -0.86 21.33
C GLY A 24 2.00 0.58 20.81
N ILE A 25 2.78 0.88 19.77
CA ILE A 25 2.94 2.25 19.26
C ILE A 25 2.57 2.27 17.78
N ALA A 26 1.56 3.08 17.42
CA ALA A 26 1.25 3.39 16.03
C ALA A 26 2.50 3.97 15.34
N ARG A 27 2.90 3.39 14.21
CA ARG A 27 4.07 3.86 13.44
C ARG A 27 3.64 4.48 12.13
N GLU A 28 4.15 5.68 11.89
CA GLU A 28 4.23 6.30 10.57
C GLU A 28 5.58 5.93 9.93
N GLN A 29 5.55 5.48 8.68
CA GLN A 29 6.76 5.15 7.92
C GLN A 29 6.67 5.71 6.51
N SER A 30 7.65 6.54 6.13
CA SER A 30 7.83 6.98 4.75
C SER A 30 8.70 5.99 3.97
N MET A 31 8.25 5.66 2.77
CA MET A 31 8.95 4.82 1.80
C MET A 31 9.80 5.69 0.85
N PRO A 32 10.83 5.11 0.20
CA PRO A 32 11.69 5.86 -0.73
C PRO A 32 10.95 6.47 -1.94
N ASP A 33 9.79 5.93 -2.31
CA ASP A 33 8.97 6.46 -3.39
C ASP A 33 8.15 7.69 -2.98
N GLY A 34 8.13 8.04 -1.68
CA GLY A 34 7.30 9.10 -1.11
C GLY A 34 5.97 8.61 -0.52
N THR A 35 5.72 7.30 -0.55
CA THR A 35 4.52 6.71 0.09
C THR A 35 4.65 6.74 1.60
N THR A 36 3.63 7.19 2.31
CA THR A 36 3.55 7.18 3.78
C THR A 36 2.57 6.11 4.24
N ILE A 37 3.00 5.24 5.16
CA ILE A 37 2.19 4.15 5.73
C ILE A 37 2.02 4.38 7.22
N ASN A 38 0.78 4.34 7.68
CA ASN A 38 0.40 4.41 9.09
C ASN A 38 -0.16 3.08 9.54
N THR A 39 0.37 2.58 10.64
CA THR A 39 -0.01 1.31 11.27
C THR A 39 -0.59 1.54 12.66
N ASP A 40 -1.51 0.68 13.09
CA ASP A 40 -1.98 0.64 14.48
C ASP A 40 -0.99 -0.10 15.41
N ALA A 41 -1.39 -0.26 16.67
CA ALA A 41 -0.57 -0.88 17.71
C ALA A 41 -0.31 -2.38 17.44
N GLU A 42 -1.21 -3.02 16.70
CA GLU A 42 -1.17 -4.41 16.26
C GLU A 42 -0.32 -4.60 15.00
N GLY A 43 0.02 -3.50 14.30
CA GLY A 43 0.81 -3.51 13.08
C GLY A 43 -0.01 -3.62 11.82
N GLU A 44 -1.33 -3.50 11.93
CA GLU A 44 -2.21 -3.46 10.79
C GLU A 44 -2.15 -2.09 10.13
N ILE A 45 -2.17 -2.07 8.80
CA ILE A 45 -2.19 -0.82 8.05
C ILE A 45 -3.57 -0.17 8.20
N VAL A 46 -3.58 1.03 8.78
CA VAL A 46 -4.80 1.83 8.96
C VAL A 46 -4.91 2.98 7.95
N PHE A 47 -3.78 3.45 7.45
CA PHE A 47 -3.76 4.50 6.43
C PHE A 47 -2.52 4.40 5.54
N VAL A 48 -2.68 4.72 4.26
CA VAL A 48 -1.60 4.84 3.28
C VAL A 48 -1.83 6.09 2.44
N GLU A 49 -0.81 6.93 2.30
CA GLU A 49 -0.76 7.99 1.30
C GLU A 49 0.30 7.64 0.29
N TYR A 50 -0.11 7.26 -0.92
CA TYR A 50 0.81 6.97 -2.01
C TYR A 50 1.42 8.25 -2.55
N ALA A 51 2.65 8.16 -3.07
CA ALA A 51 3.32 9.27 -3.75
C ALA A 51 2.53 9.86 -4.93
N SER A 52 1.62 9.06 -5.49
CA SER A 52 0.69 9.51 -6.52
C SER A 52 -0.33 10.53 -5.98
N GLY A 53 -0.57 10.59 -4.67
CA GLY A 53 -1.61 11.40 -4.03
C GLY A 53 -2.89 10.61 -3.73
N ILE A 54 -2.93 9.31 -4.06
CA ILE A 54 -4.02 8.42 -3.63
C ILE A 54 -3.90 8.18 -2.13
N LYS A 55 -5.02 8.30 -1.41
CA LYS A 55 -5.07 8.07 0.04
C LYS A 55 -6.00 6.91 0.34
N VAL A 56 -5.52 5.90 1.06
CA VAL A 56 -6.31 4.75 1.50
C VAL A 56 -6.44 4.82 3.01
N LYS A 57 -7.67 4.74 3.53
CA LYS A 57 -7.94 4.68 4.96
C LYS A 57 -8.80 3.47 5.26
N ARG A 58 -8.34 2.63 6.17
CA ARG A 58 -9.13 1.54 6.75
C ARG A 58 -9.94 2.12 7.91
N ASN A 59 -11.24 1.90 7.89
CA ASN A 59 -12.13 2.17 9.01
C ASN A 59 -12.74 0.84 9.49
N PRO A 60 -13.26 0.78 10.72
CA PRO A 60 -14.04 -0.37 11.16
C PRO A 60 -15.23 -0.60 10.22
N GLY A 61 -15.24 -1.74 9.53
CA GLY A 61 -16.32 -2.15 8.64
C GLY A 61 -16.29 -1.58 7.22
N PHE A 62 -15.31 -0.75 6.82
CA PHE A 62 -15.14 -0.33 5.42
C PHE A 62 -13.75 0.26 5.15
N THR A 63 -13.33 0.25 3.88
CA THR A 63 -12.12 0.93 3.40
C THR A 63 -12.52 2.09 2.52
N MET A 64 -11.86 3.22 2.66
CA MET A 64 -12.05 4.40 1.82
C MET A 64 -10.79 4.67 1.01
N VAL A 65 -10.94 5.03 -0.26
CA VAL A 65 -9.88 5.43 -1.17
C VAL A 65 -10.23 6.81 -1.71
N SER A 66 -9.39 7.80 -1.46
CA SER A 66 -9.42 9.10 -2.12
C SER A 66 -8.51 9.04 -3.34
N MET A 67 -9.06 9.36 -4.51
CA MET A 67 -8.34 9.43 -5.76
C MET A 67 -7.79 10.85 -5.98
N GLN A 68 -6.81 10.99 -6.88
CA GLN A 68 -6.22 12.31 -7.21
C GLN A 68 -7.20 13.26 -7.90
N ASP A 69 -8.19 12.71 -8.59
CA ASP A 69 -9.24 13.45 -9.28
C ASP A 69 -10.31 14.01 -8.32
N GLY A 70 -10.12 13.83 -7.00
CA GLY A 70 -11.05 14.26 -5.96
C GLY A 70 -12.20 13.29 -5.70
N SER A 71 -12.32 12.21 -6.47
CA SER A 71 -13.36 11.20 -6.25
C SER A 71 -13.00 10.24 -5.12
N TYR A 72 -14.02 9.63 -4.52
CA TYR A 72 -13.86 8.66 -3.45
C TYR A 72 -14.38 7.29 -3.87
N MET A 73 -13.77 6.24 -3.34
CA MET A 73 -14.30 4.89 -3.41
C MET A 73 -14.42 4.32 -2.00
N VAL A 74 -15.53 3.66 -1.71
CA VAL A 74 -15.76 2.95 -0.46
C VAL A 74 -15.91 1.47 -0.75
N GLY A 75 -15.02 0.67 -0.16
CA GLY A 75 -15.04 -0.79 -0.20
C GLY A 75 -15.65 -1.34 1.09
N ALA A 76 -16.70 -2.14 0.98
CA ALA A 76 -17.20 -2.92 2.09
C ALA A 76 -16.37 -4.22 2.28
N PRO A 77 -16.42 -4.88 3.44
CA PRO A 77 -15.66 -6.10 3.72
C PRO A 77 -16.07 -7.27 2.82
N SER A 78 -17.27 -7.19 2.22
CA SER A 78 -17.77 -8.08 1.19
C SER A 78 -17.10 -7.92 -0.18
N PHE A 79 -16.02 -7.13 -0.28
CA PHE A 79 -15.32 -6.79 -1.52
C PHE A 79 -16.17 -6.03 -2.54
N SER A 80 -17.31 -5.46 -2.12
CA SER A 80 -18.11 -4.58 -2.96
C SER A 80 -17.59 -3.15 -2.88
N TRP A 81 -17.38 -2.53 -4.03
CA TRP A 81 -16.87 -1.17 -4.16
C TRP A 81 -17.94 -0.23 -4.70
N LEU A 82 -18.11 0.90 -4.03
CA LEU A 82 -18.98 1.99 -4.48
C LEU A 82 -18.12 3.22 -4.73
N ARG A 83 -18.23 3.81 -5.92
CA ARG A 83 -17.68 5.14 -6.17
C ARG A 83 -18.65 6.17 -5.61
N ILE A 84 -18.12 7.13 -4.87
CA ILE A 84 -18.83 8.31 -4.39
C ILE A 84 -18.30 9.47 -5.24
N ASP A 85 -19.16 9.96 -6.13
CA ASP A 85 -18.95 11.15 -6.93
C ASP A 85 -19.40 12.42 -6.22
#